data_AF-A0A7G9XPI5-F1
#
_entry.id   AF-A0A7G9XPI5-F1
#
_cell.length_a   1.000
_cell.length_b   1.000
_cell.length_c   1.000
_cell.angle_alpha   90.00
_cell.angle_beta   90.00
_cell.angle_gamma   90.00
#
_symmetry.space_group_name_H-M   'P 1'
#
loop_
_entity.id
_entity.type
_entity.pdbx_description
1 polymer ?
#
loop_
_entity_poly.entity_id
_entity_poly.type
_entity_poly.pdbx_seq_one_letter_code
_entity_poly.pdbx_strand_id
1 'polypeptide(L)'
;MSRCEPRPALLVPAAAALLVLAGCTPTDTATQLPDPEPATEVTLSTEHLEGTGTTGVPGAALPIPADARSLVVDFTCEGGGEFAVELGDAMVLGQATFNGTCDGSSSLAWPVTAKTGHTLYVWVADGVVWTADAVFSTAEFAADPAVTSDCATLSPAISGLYNAEIGFAEAHIDAAEWSARMTAVAVGLYGVASSSTSTLAAPAAALEAIVRDPARVPGAVGERGAEPIAEIDRICDVNQTPLIIMGEFGG
;
A
#
# COMPACT_ATOMS: atom_id res chain seq x y z
N MET A 1 -45.09 -1.97 31.74
CA MET A 1 -45.46 -0.59 32.11
C MET A 1 -44.40 -0.04 33.07
N SER A 2 -43.46 0.76 32.56
CA SER A 2 -42.38 1.49 33.27
C SER A 2 -41.40 1.95 32.19
N ARG A 3 -40.86 3.17 32.08
CA ARG A 3 -40.87 4.44 32.82
C ARG A 3 -40.40 5.49 31.81
N CYS A 4 -40.78 6.77 31.95
CA CYS A 4 -39.94 7.87 31.46
C CYS A 4 -40.32 9.22 32.10
N GLU A 5 -39.40 9.76 32.88
CA GLU A 5 -39.15 11.18 33.18
C GLU A 5 -37.62 11.30 33.40
N PRO A 6 -36.95 12.47 33.25
CA PRO A 6 -37.48 13.85 33.26
C PRO A 6 -36.98 14.83 32.16
N ARG A 7 -37.70 15.96 32.12
CA ARG A 7 -37.49 17.32 31.55
C ARG A 7 -36.16 18.01 31.97
N PRO A 8 -35.83 19.29 31.59
CA PRO A 8 -36.58 20.32 30.84
C PRO A 8 -35.81 21.14 29.77
N ALA A 9 -36.57 21.93 29.03
CA ALA A 9 -36.14 23.09 28.25
C ALA A 9 -35.74 24.29 29.12
N LEU A 10 -34.80 25.10 28.66
CA LEU A 10 -34.64 26.51 29.07
C LEU A 10 -34.20 27.37 27.88
N LEU A 11 -35.11 28.24 27.46
CA LEU A 11 -34.89 29.43 26.63
C LEU A 11 -34.14 30.50 27.43
N VAL A 12 -33.19 31.20 26.81
CA VAL A 12 -32.76 32.55 27.23
C VAL A 12 -32.56 33.43 25.99
N PRO A 13 -33.07 34.68 25.96
CA PRO A 13 -33.06 35.57 24.80
C PRO A 13 -31.89 36.58 24.78
N ALA A 14 -31.84 37.31 23.66
CA ALA A 14 -30.87 38.30 23.20
C ALA A 14 -30.51 39.45 24.16
N ALA A 15 -29.27 39.95 24.03
CA ALA A 15 -28.89 41.33 24.32
C ALA A 15 -27.81 41.79 23.34
N ALA A 16 -28.11 42.86 22.60
CA ALA A 16 -27.19 43.57 21.73
C ALA A 16 -26.31 44.54 22.53
N ALA A 17 -25.04 44.67 22.16
CA ALA A 17 -24.20 45.80 22.54
C ALA A 17 -23.22 46.13 21.41
N LEU A 18 -23.48 47.26 20.74
CA LEU A 18 -22.55 47.97 19.87
C LEU A 18 -21.49 48.67 20.75
N LEU A 19 -20.21 48.40 20.49
CA LEU A 19 -19.08 49.17 21.01
C LEU A 19 -18.15 49.53 19.84
N VAL A 20 -18.13 50.81 19.52
CA VAL A 20 -17.18 51.46 18.60
C VAL A 20 -15.92 51.77 19.38
N LEU A 21 -14.73 51.40 18.89
CA LEU A 21 -13.44 51.99 19.28
C LEU A 21 -12.44 51.91 18.12
N ALA A 22 -11.77 53.04 17.90
CA ALA A 22 -10.87 53.33 16.81
C ALA A 22 -9.43 52.82 17.03
N GLY A 23 -8.72 52.61 15.93
CA GLY A 23 -7.29 52.95 15.77
C GLY A 23 -6.25 52.03 16.40
N CYS A 24 -5.59 51.22 15.57
CA CYS A 24 -4.12 51.11 15.46
C CYS A 24 -3.80 50.09 14.38
N THR A 25 -3.22 50.54 13.26
CA THR A 25 -2.60 49.66 12.25
C THR A 25 -1.26 49.15 12.80
N PRO A 26 -1.08 47.85 13.04
CA PRO A 26 0.26 47.30 13.05
C PRO A 26 0.75 47.25 11.60
N THR A 27 1.74 48.07 11.27
CA THR A 27 2.60 47.80 10.12
C THR A 27 3.42 46.58 10.48
N ASP A 28 2.86 45.39 10.25
CA ASP A 28 3.64 44.17 10.18
C ASP A 28 4.51 44.28 8.92
N THR A 29 5.76 44.66 9.13
CA THR A 29 6.82 44.38 8.16
C THR A 29 7.04 42.88 8.23
N ALA A 30 6.18 42.13 7.53
CA ALA A 30 6.43 40.74 7.21
C ALA A 30 7.76 40.72 6.42
N THR A 31 8.82 40.32 7.11
CA THR A 31 10.05 39.89 6.43
C THR A 31 9.65 38.63 5.68
N GLN A 32 9.33 38.81 4.40
CA GLN A 32 9.08 37.72 3.46
C GLN A 32 10.38 36.90 3.41
N LEU A 33 10.42 35.80 4.15
CA LEU A 33 11.41 34.75 3.93
C LEU A 33 11.29 34.38 2.44
N PRO A 34 12.41 34.19 1.73
CA PRO A 34 12.35 33.68 0.38
C PRO A 34 11.57 32.36 0.42
N ASP A 35 10.54 32.31 -0.41
CA ASP A 35 9.78 31.09 -0.68
C ASP A 35 10.81 30.01 -1.05
N PRO A 36 10.82 28.82 -0.41
CA PRO A 36 11.71 27.76 -0.83
C PRO A 36 11.40 27.45 -2.29
N GLU A 37 12.37 27.71 -3.15
CA GLU A 37 12.33 27.33 -4.56
C GLU A 37 11.99 25.83 -4.61
N PRO A 38 10.93 25.42 -5.33
CA PRO A 38 10.58 24.01 -5.41
C PRO A 38 11.81 23.30 -5.98
N ALA A 39 12.33 22.33 -5.22
CA ALA A 39 13.46 21.52 -5.65
C ALA A 39 13.13 20.97 -7.04
N THR A 40 13.86 21.42 -8.05
CA THR A 40 13.63 21.00 -9.42
C THR A 40 14.02 19.53 -9.49
N GLU A 41 13.07 18.68 -9.84
CA GLU A 41 13.33 17.28 -10.14
C GLU A 41 14.34 17.20 -11.29
N VAL A 42 15.43 16.47 -11.09
CA VAL A 42 16.45 16.27 -12.11
C VAL A 42 16.53 14.78 -12.43
N THR A 43 16.21 14.44 -13.68
CA THR A 43 16.56 13.14 -14.25
C THR A 43 18.07 13.04 -14.37
N LEU A 44 18.65 12.02 -13.72
CA LEU A 44 20.11 11.83 -13.66
C LEU A 44 20.64 11.03 -14.85
N SER A 45 20.00 9.91 -15.14
CA SER A 45 20.40 9.00 -16.22
C SER A 45 19.24 8.05 -16.59
N THR A 46 19.39 7.43 -17.75
CA THR A 46 18.55 6.34 -18.20
C THR A 46 19.41 5.10 -18.45
N GLU A 47 18.98 3.94 -17.98
CA GLU A 47 19.65 2.66 -18.23
C GLU A 47 18.69 1.68 -18.88
N HIS A 48 19.13 1.03 -19.95
CA HIS A 48 18.32 0.04 -20.67
C HIS A 48 18.87 -1.36 -20.38
N LEU A 49 17.98 -2.26 -19.97
CA LEU A 49 18.25 -3.67 -19.75
C LEU A 49 17.32 -4.50 -20.62
N GLU A 50 17.83 -5.62 -21.11
CA GLU A 50 17.05 -6.61 -21.84
C GLU A 50 17.48 -8.02 -21.44
N GLY A 51 16.56 -8.98 -21.57
CA GLY A 51 16.84 -10.36 -21.24
C GLY A 51 15.78 -11.34 -21.74
N THR A 52 15.97 -12.60 -21.38
CA THR A 52 15.03 -13.67 -21.69
C THR A 52 14.98 -14.65 -20.54
N GLY A 53 13.78 -15.00 -20.08
CA GLY A 53 13.60 -15.81 -18.88
C GLY A 53 14.04 -15.09 -17.61
N THR A 54 14.16 -15.85 -16.54
CA THR A 54 14.57 -15.35 -15.22
C THR A 54 16.04 -14.89 -15.22
N THR A 55 16.34 -13.75 -14.58
CA THR A 55 17.71 -13.34 -14.31
C THR A 55 18.36 -14.30 -13.31
N GLY A 56 19.40 -15.04 -13.73
CA GLY A 56 20.18 -15.89 -12.82
C GLY A 56 20.92 -15.07 -11.76
N VAL A 57 21.60 -15.73 -10.82
CA VAL A 57 22.45 -15.05 -9.80
C VAL A 57 23.75 -14.56 -10.47
N PRO A 58 24.13 -13.27 -10.37
CA PRO A 58 23.73 -12.28 -9.35
C PRO A 58 22.61 -11.30 -9.75
N GLY A 59 21.85 -11.54 -10.82
CA GLY A 59 20.84 -10.62 -11.38
C GLY A 59 21.39 -9.77 -12.54
N ALA A 60 20.56 -8.90 -13.10
CA ALA A 60 20.98 -7.93 -14.12
C ALA A 60 21.62 -6.71 -13.44
N ALA A 61 22.81 -6.30 -13.88
CA ALA A 61 23.49 -5.14 -13.30
C ALA A 61 22.72 -3.85 -13.62
N LEU A 62 22.38 -3.07 -12.60
CA LEU A 62 21.68 -1.80 -12.72
C LEU A 62 22.48 -0.73 -11.96
N PRO A 63 23.39 0.00 -12.64
CA PRO A 63 24.23 0.99 -11.98
C PRO A 63 23.41 2.21 -11.56
N ILE A 64 23.11 2.31 -10.26
CA ILE A 64 22.41 3.45 -9.66
C ILE A 64 23.36 4.65 -9.47
N PRO A 65 23.03 5.85 -9.98
CA PRO A 65 23.79 7.07 -9.70
C PRO A 65 23.81 7.42 -8.22
N ALA A 66 24.93 7.96 -7.72
CA ALA A 66 25.13 8.22 -6.29
C ALA A 66 24.10 9.18 -5.66
N ASP A 67 23.56 10.11 -6.46
CA ASP A 67 22.61 11.13 -6.01
C ASP A 67 21.13 10.74 -6.28
N ALA A 68 20.88 9.52 -6.79
CA ALA A 68 19.52 9.05 -7.05
C ALA A 68 18.77 8.79 -5.74
N ARG A 69 17.53 9.24 -5.67
CA ARG A 69 16.62 9.07 -4.52
C ARG A 69 15.34 8.31 -4.87
N SER A 70 15.04 8.19 -6.16
CA SER A 70 14.00 7.32 -6.69
C SER A 70 14.39 6.82 -8.06
N LEU A 71 13.76 5.73 -8.47
CA LEU A 71 13.85 5.24 -9.84
C LEU A 71 12.48 4.76 -10.31
N VAL A 72 12.24 4.91 -11.60
CA VAL A 72 11.12 4.30 -12.32
C VAL A 72 11.69 3.38 -13.39
N VAL A 73 11.17 2.16 -13.50
CA VAL A 73 11.48 1.23 -14.58
C VAL A 73 10.20 1.01 -15.37
N ASP A 74 10.24 1.35 -16.65
CA ASP A 74 9.24 0.88 -17.60
C ASP A 74 9.63 -0.54 -18.04
N PHE A 75 8.98 -1.52 -17.43
CA PHE A 75 9.20 -2.94 -17.66
C PHE A 75 8.24 -3.46 -18.72
N THR A 76 8.74 -4.17 -19.72
CA THR A 76 7.89 -4.78 -20.76
C THR A 76 8.21 -6.26 -20.88
N CYS A 77 7.18 -7.09 -20.91
CA CYS A 77 7.31 -8.50 -21.28
C CYS A 77 6.03 -9.00 -21.96
N GLU A 78 6.19 -9.92 -22.91
CA GLU A 78 5.09 -10.50 -23.67
C GLU A 78 5.19 -12.03 -23.62
N GLY A 79 4.15 -12.69 -23.13
CA GLY A 79 4.10 -14.15 -23.02
C GLY A 79 2.92 -14.71 -22.23
N GLY A 80 2.11 -13.85 -21.59
CA GLY A 80 0.90 -14.20 -20.85
C GLY A 80 1.12 -14.89 -19.51
N GLY A 81 2.37 -15.21 -19.14
CA GLY A 81 2.72 -15.73 -17.82
C GLY A 81 2.87 -14.63 -16.78
N GLU A 82 3.11 -15.01 -15.53
CA GLU A 82 3.40 -14.06 -14.45
C GLU A 82 4.82 -13.50 -14.56
N PHE A 83 5.01 -12.27 -14.06
CA PHE A 83 6.33 -11.71 -13.78
C PHE A 83 6.46 -11.33 -12.31
N ALA A 84 7.70 -11.35 -11.83
CA ALA A 84 8.11 -10.63 -10.63
C ALA A 84 9.37 -9.80 -10.93
N VAL A 85 9.46 -8.59 -10.37
CA VAL A 85 10.64 -7.71 -10.51
C VAL A 85 11.03 -7.14 -9.15
N GLU A 86 12.30 -7.27 -8.81
CA GLU A 86 12.87 -6.83 -7.54
C GLU A 86 14.12 -5.98 -7.76
N LEU A 87 14.27 -4.93 -6.94
CA LEU A 87 15.45 -4.08 -6.91
C LEU A 87 16.30 -4.40 -5.67
N GLY A 88 17.54 -4.86 -5.91
CA GLY A 88 18.46 -5.22 -4.83
C GLY A 88 17.96 -6.43 -4.03
N ASP A 89 18.03 -6.33 -2.70
CA ASP A 89 17.45 -7.31 -1.77
C ASP A 89 16.25 -6.65 -1.08
N ALA A 90 15.07 -6.82 -1.67
CA ALA A 90 13.85 -6.16 -1.24
C ALA A 90 13.45 -6.57 0.17
N MET A 91 13.72 -7.81 0.58
CA MET A 91 13.47 -8.25 1.95
C MET A 91 14.32 -7.48 2.97
N VAL A 92 15.62 -7.34 2.70
CA VAL A 92 16.52 -6.56 3.59
C VAL A 92 16.16 -5.08 3.60
N LEU A 93 15.65 -4.56 2.49
CA LEU A 93 15.25 -3.16 2.34
C LEU A 93 13.83 -2.87 2.82
N GLY A 94 13.00 -3.89 3.04
CA GLY A 94 11.57 -3.75 3.28
C GLY A 94 10.82 -3.11 2.10
N GLN A 95 11.34 -3.29 0.89
CA GLN A 95 10.75 -2.79 -0.36
C GLN A 95 9.86 -3.86 -0.98
N ALA A 96 8.97 -3.44 -1.87
CA ALA A 96 8.09 -4.39 -2.54
C ALA A 96 8.77 -5.03 -3.75
N THR A 97 8.53 -6.33 -3.91
CA THR A 97 8.70 -7.02 -5.19
C THR A 97 7.43 -6.78 -6.00
N PHE A 98 7.57 -6.29 -7.23
CA PHE A 98 6.43 -6.06 -8.09
C PHE A 98 6.03 -7.34 -8.81
N ASN A 99 4.75 -7.70 -8.77
CA ASN A 99 4.20 -8.86 -9.45
C ASN A 99 3.15 -8.42 -10.48
N GLY A 100 2.99 -9.19 -11.55
CA GLY A 100 1.97 -8.93 -12.57
C GLY A 100 1.95 -9.98 -13.67
N THR A 101 1.28 -9.65 -14.77
CA THR A 101 1.20 -10.51 -15.97
C THR A 101 2.06 -9.94 -17.09
N CYS A 102 2.75 -10.80 -17.83
CA CYS A 102 3.50 -10.45 -19.05
C CYS A 102 2.57 -10.30 -20.26
N ASP A 103 1.74 -9.26 -20.24
CA ASP A 103 0.81 -8.91 -21.30
C ASP A 103 1.02 -7.48 -21.84
N GLY A 104 2.22 -6.91 -21.63
CA GLY A 104 2.59 -5.60 -22.13
C GLY A 104 3.61 -4.89 -21.25
N SER A 105 3.36 -3.60 -20.98
CA SER A 105 4.26 -2.73 -20.23
C SER A 105 3.67 -2.37 -18.86
N SER A 106 4.53 -2.38 -17.84
CA SER A 106 4.24 -1.96 -16.46
C SER A 106 5.27 -0.93 -16.02
N SER A 107 4.81 0.12 -15.31
CA SER A 107 5.72 1.12 -14.72
C SER A 107 5.93 0.79 -13.25
N LEU A 108 7.17 0.57 -12.86
CA LEU A 108 7.59 0.07 -11.55
C LEU A 108 8.45 1.13 -10.87
N ALA A 109 8.14 1.52 -9.65
CA ALA A 109 8.83 2.63 -8.98
C ALA A 109 9.32 2.23 -7.59
N TRP A 110 10.55 2.62 -7.27
CA TRP A 110 11.18 2.32 -5.97
C TRP A 110 11.83 3.57 -5.35
N PRO A 111 11.83 3.68 -4.01
CA PRO A 111 12.77 4.55 -3.30
C PRO A 111 14.20 4.03 -3.44
N VAL A 112 15.14 4.94 -3.68
CA VAL A 112 16.57 4.64 -3.71
C VAL A 112 17.22 5.15 -2.43
N THR A 113 17.93 4.27 -1.75
CA THR A 113 18.68 4.58 -0.54
C THR A 113 20.14 4.14 -0.69
N ALA A 114 21.01 4.55 0.23
CA ALA A 114 22.40 4.09 0.26
C ALA A 114 22.56 2.57 0.44
N LYS A 115 21.50 1.85 0.82
CA LYS A 115 21.49 0.39 0.95
C LYS A 115 20.94 -0.31 -0.30
N THR A 116 20.32 0.43 -1.22
CA THR A 116 19.72 -0.15 -2.42
C THR A 116 20.79 -0.83 -3.27
N GLY A 117 20.56 -2.09 -3.62
CA GLY A 117 21.49 -2.87 -4.44
C GLY A 117 21.49 -2.39 -5.89
N HIS A 118 22.63 -2.51 -6.56
CA HIS A 118 22.82 -2.12 -7.97
C HIS A 118 22.43 -3.27 -8.92
N THR A 119 21.33 -3.96 -8.64
CA THR A 119 20.93 -5.16 -9.35
C THR A 119 19.41 -5.22 -9.47
N LEU A 120 18.93 -5.51 -10.67
CA LEU A 120 17.54 -5.82 -10.95
C LEU A 120 17.39 -7.33 -11.10
N TYR A 121 16.50 -7.94 -10.33
CA TYR A 121 16.09 -9.32 -10.50
C TYR A 121 14.74 -9.37 -11.20
N VAL A 122 14.65 -10.19 -12.25
CA VAL A 122 13.43 -10.40 -13.03
C VAL A 122 13.15 -11.89 -13.06
N TRP A 123 11.94 -12.28 -12.69
CA TRP A 123 11.42 -13.62 -12.85
C TRP A 123 10.30 -13.59 -13.88
N VAL A 124 10.53 -14.25 -15.00
CA VAL A 124 9.51 -14.54 -16.01
C VAL A 124 9.72 -15.96 -16.51
N ALA A 125 8.71 -16.53 -17.15
CA ALA A 125 8.78 -17.88 -17.72
C ALA A 125 9.94 -18.02 -18.72
N ASP A 126 10.50 -19.23 -18.81
CA ASP A 126 11.59 -19.53 -19.74
C ASP A 126 11.21 -19.18 -21.17
N GLY A 127 12.10 -18.47 -21.86
CA GLY A 127 11.89 -18.04 -23.25
C GLY A 127 11.07 -16.76 -23.42
N VAL A 128 10.51 -16.19 -22.36
CA VAL A 128 9.85 -14.87 -22.40
C VAL A 128 10.90 -13.77 -22.48
N VAL A 129 10.83 -12.95 -23.52
CA VAL A 129 11.70 -11.77 -23.70
C VAL A 129 11.15 -10.62 -22.87
N TRP A 130 12.05 -9.85 -22.25
CA TRP A 130 11.70 -8.68 -21.48
C TRP A 130 12.70 -7.54 -21.68
N THR A 131 12.22 -6.32 -21.47
CA THR A 131 13.03 -5.10 -21.42
C THR A 131 12.70 -4.30 -20.16
N ALA A 132 13.67 -3.53 -19.67
CA ALA A 132 13.51 -2.62 -18.55
C ALA A 132 14.26 -1.33 -18.84
N ASP A 133 13.50 -0.24 -18.98
CA ASP A 133 14.03 1.11 -19.17
C ASP A 133 13.97 1.85 -17.83
N ALA A 134 15.11 1.95 -17.15
CA ALA A 134 15.23 2.61 -15.86
C ALA A 134 15.53 4.10 -16.02
N VAL A 135 14.83 4.94 -15.26
CA VAL A 135 15.03 6.39 -15.17
C VAL A 135 15.27 6.75 -13.71
N PHE A 136 16.42 7.38 -13.43
CA PHE A 136 16.80 7.80 -12.09
C PHE A 136 16.49 9.26 -11.84
N SER A 137 16.04 9.58 -10.63
CA SER A 137 15.70 10.94 -10.23
C SER A 137 16.35 11.32 -8.90
N THR A 138 16.71 12.59 -8.76
CA THR A 138 17.09 13.19 -7.47
C THR A 138 15.89 13.46 -6.56
N ALA A 139 14.67 13.38 -7.08
CA ALA A 139 13.46 13.52 -6.29
C ALA A 139 13.24 12.30 -5.39
N GLU A 140 12.73 12.55 -4.18
CA GLU A 140 12.33 11.49 -3.27
C GLU A 140 11.13 10.73 -3.82
N PHE A 141 11.06 9.44 -3.53
CA PHE A 141 9.89 8.64 -3.84
C PHE A 141 8.67 9.18 -3.07
N ALA A 142 7.63 9.55 -3.82
CA ALA A 142 6.42 10.15 -3.26
C ALA A 142 5.40 9.08 -2.86
N ALA A 143 5.64 8.40 -1.74
CA ALA A 143 4.64 7.50 -1.16
C ALA A 143 3.39 8.27 -0.70
N ASP A 144 2.21 7.72 -0.95
CA ASP A 144 0.95 8.20 -0.40
C ASP A 144 0.86 7.85 1.10
N PRO A 145 0.80 8.86 1.99
CA PRO A 145 0.73 8.63 3.43
C PRO A 145 -0.58 7.95 3.87
N ALA A 146 -1.69 8.14 3.14
CA ALA A 146 -2.95 7.45 3.43
C ALA A 146 -2.84 5.96 3.09
N VAL A 147 -2.27 5.62 1.93
CA VAL A 147 -2.00 4.22 1.56
C VAL A 147 -1.05 3.58 2.57
N THR A 148 0.02 4.27 2.96
CA THR A 148 0.98 3.81 3.99
C THR A 148 0.27 3.41 5.29
N SER A 149 -0.60 4.29 5.79
CA SER A 149 -1.35 4.06 7.02
C SER A 149 -2.34 2.89 6.89
N ASP A 150 -2.99 2.78 5.74
CA ASP A 150 -3.96 1.72 5.48
C ASP A 150 -3.29 0.35 5.32
N CYS A 151 -2.16 0.25 4.59
CA CYS A 151 -1.39 -0.99 4.46
C CYS A 151 -0.92 -1.52 5.82
N ALA A 152 -0.48 -0.62 6.72
CA ALA A 152 -0.13 -0.97 8.09
C ALA A 152 -1.35 -1.47 8.89
N THR A 153 -2.53 -0.90 8.64
CA THR A 153 -3.80 -1.32 9.27
C THR A 153 -4.31 -2.66 8.71
N LEU A 154 -4.13 -2.90 7.41
CA LEU A 154 -4.58 -4.11 6.71
C LEU A 154 -3.67 -5.31 6.97
N SER A 155 -2.36 -5.11 7.16
CA SER A 155 -1.39 -6.18 7.44
C SER A 155 -1.84 -7.19 8.51
N PRO A 156 -2.28 -6.77 9.72
CA PRO A 156 -2.80 -7.71 10.72
C PRO A 156 -4.13 -8.36 10.34
N ALA A 157 -5.01 -7.67 9.59
CA ALA A 157 -6.28 -8.23 9.15
C ALA A 157 -6.08 -9.33 8.10
N ILE A 158 -5.22 -9.09 7.11
CA ILE A 158 -4.87 -10.07 6.08
C ILE A 158 -4.09 -11.24 6.68
N SER A 159 -3.14 -10.98 7.59
CA SER A 159 -2.49 -12.05 8.37
C SER A 159 -3.50 -12.90 9.14
N GLY A 160 -4.48 -12.27 9.80
CA GLY A 160 -5.55 -12.95 10.52
C GLY A 160 -6.42 -13.83 9.61
N LEU A 161 -6.68 -13.38 8.38
CA LEU A 161 -7.41 -14.15 7.36
C LEU A 161 -6.64 -15.42 7.00
N TYR A 162 -5.38 -15.28 6.58
CA TYR A 162 -4.55 -16.43 6.21
C TYR A 162 -4.38 -17.42 7.37
N ASN A 163 -4.09 -16.92 8.58
CA ASN A 163 -3.95 -17.78 9.76
C ASN A 163 -5.23 -18.49 10.15
N ALA A 164 -6.40 -17.86 9.97
CA ALA A 164 -7.67 -18.52 10.19
C ALA A 164 -7.89 -19.65 9.18
N GLU A 165 -7.69 -19.37 7.88
CA GLU A 165 -7.87 -20.39 6.83
C GLU A 165 -6.90 -21.56 6.97
N ILE A 166 -5.59 -21.28 7.13
CA ILE A 166 -4.55 -22.30 7.31
C ILE A 166 -4.76 -23.06 8.62
N GLY A 167 -4.97 -22.34 9.72
CA GLY A 167 -5.18 -22.95 11.04
C GLY A 167 -6.36 -23.91 11.06
N PHE A 168 -7.45 -23.57 10.36
CA PHE A 168 -8.60 -24.47 10.26
C PHE A 168 -8.31 -25.65 9.33
N ALA A 169 -7.70 -25.41 8.17
CA ALA A 169 -7.34 -26.45 7.20
C ALA A 169 -6.39 -27.50 7.80
N GLU A 170 -5.48 -27.08 8.66
CA GLU A 170 -4.52 -27.95 9.36
C GLU A 170 -4.99 -28.44 10.73
N ALA A 171 -6.25 -28.15 11.10
CA ALA A 171 -6.87 -28.54 12.37
C ALA A 171 -6.14 -28.04 13.64
N HIS A 172 -5.44 -26.89 13.55
CA HIS A 172 -4.90 -26.17 14.72
C HIS A 172 -5.98 -25.39 15.49
N ILE A 173 -7.03 -24.95 14.79
CA ILE A 173 -8.18 -24.24 15.37
C ILE A 173 -9.49 -24.92 14.97
N ASP A 174 -10.52 -24.76 15.79
CA ASP A 174 -11.86 -25.27 15.48
C ASP A 174 -12.72 -24.24 14.73
N ALA A 175 -13.95 -24.66 14.37
CA ALA A 175 -14.89 -23.80 13.63
C ALA A 175 -15.35 -22.56 14.41
N ALA A 176 -15.40 -22.64 15.74
CA ALA A 176 -15.82 -21.52 16.58
C ALA A 176 -14.71 -20.46 16.62
N GLU A 177 -13.46 -20.90 16.80
CA GLU A 177 -12.30 -20.04 16.76
C GLU A 177 -12.10 -19.43 15.37
N TRP A 178 -12.21 -20.22 14.29
CA TRP A 178 -12.18 -19.70 12.92
C TRP A 178 -13.20 -18.59 12.70
N SER A 179 -14.45 -18.79 13.13
CA SER A 179 -15.51 -17.79 12.97
C SER A 179 -15.25 -16.52 13.77
N ALA A 180 -14.71 -16.65 14.98
CA ALA A 180 -14.31 -15.51 15.81
C ALA A 180 -13.17 -14.71 15.16
N ARG A 181 -12.15 -15.40 14.62
CA ARG A 181 -11.04 -14.77 13.88
C ARG A 181 -11.54 -14.04 12.63
N MET A 182 -12.41 -14.66 11.83
CA MET A 182 -13.04 -14.00 10.66
C MET A 182 -13.84 -12.76 11.05
N THR A 183 -14.49 -12.77 12.22
CA THR A 183 -15.19 -11.58 12.73
C THR A 183 -14.21 -10.45 13.04
N ALA A 184 -13.04 -10.75 13.62
CA ALA A 184 -12.00 -9.76 13.87
C ALA A 184 -11.40 -9.21 12.55
N VAL A 185 -11.16 -10.07 11.56
CA VAL A 185 -10.72 -9.68 10.21
C VAL A 185 -11.70 -8.68 9.59
N ALA A 186 -13.01 -9.00 9.62
CA ALA A 186 -14.05 -8.11 9.10
C ALA A 186 -14.11 -6.74 9.79
N VAL A 187 -13.76 -6.65 11.08
CA VAL A 187 -13.67 -5.36 11.79
C VAL A 187 -12.49 -4.53 11.28
N GLY A 188 -11.33 -5.15 11.07
CA GLY A 188 -10.14 -4.49 10.51
C GLY A 188 -10.41 -3.94 9.11
N LEU A 189 -10.98 -4.77 8.23
CA LEU A 189 -11.34 -4.38 6.86
C LEU A 189 -12.37 -3.25 6.83
N TYR A 190 -13.42 -3.34 7.67
CA TYR A 190 -14.43 -2.29 7.79
C TYR A 190 -13.83 -0.95 8.21
N GLY A 191 -12.83 -0.96 9.11
CA GLY A 191 -12.13 0.24 9.54
C GLY A 191 -11.56 1.03 8.36
N VAL A 192 -10.80 0.34 7.49
CA VAL A 192 -10.24 0.95 6.27
C VAL A 192 -11.34 1.33 5.29
N ALA A 193 -12.27 0.41 5.00
CA ALA A 193 -13.36 0.64 4.04
C ALA A 193 -14.23 1.86 4.35
N SER A 194 -14.43 2.19 5.64
CA SER A 194 -15.34 3.25 6.06
C SER A 194 -14.66 4.60 6.37
N SER A 195 -13.36 4.61 6.64
CA SER A 195 -12.65 5.80 7.11
C SER A 195 -11.47 6.23 6.24
N SER A 196 -10.99 5.34 5.36
CA SER A 196 -9.89 5.65 4.45
C SER A 196 -10.31 6.63 3.36
N THR A 197 -9.37 7.50 2.99
CA THR A 197 -9.45 8.35 1.80
C THR A 197 -8.57 7.86 0.66
N SER A 198 -7.89 6.72 0.83
CA SER A 198 -6.99 6.15 -0.17
C SER A 198 -7.75 5.24 -1.15
N THR A 199 -7.04 4.76 -2.16
CA THR A 199 -7.55 3.78 -3.13
C THR A 199 -7.83 2.40 -2.50
N LEU A 200 -7.35 2.13 -1.28
CA LEU A 200 -7.59 0.86 -0.57
C LEU A 200 -9.01 0.72 -0.01
N ALA A 201 -9.78 1.80 0.11
CA ALA A 201 -11.12 1.76 0.69
C ALA A 201 -12.06 0.78 -0.06
N ALA A 202 -12.01 0.79 -1.40
CA ALA A 202 -12.86 -0.05 -2.24
C ALA A 202 -12.52 -1.55 -2.16
N PRO A 203 -11.27 -2.00 -2.39
CA PRO A 203 -10.94 -3.42 -2.27
C PRO A 203 -11.06 -3.93 -0.82
N ALA A 204 -10.80 -3.10 0.20
CA ALA A 204 -11.08 -3.45 1.59
C ALA A 204 -12.57 -3.70 1.83
N ALA A 205 -13.46 -2.88 1.28
CA ALA A 205 -14.91 -3.09 1.36
C ALA A 205 -15.37 -4.37 0.66
N ALA A 206 -14.78 -4.68 -0.51
CA ALA A 206 -15.09 -5.89 -1.26
C ALA A 206 -14.68 -7.15 -0.47
N LEU A 207 -13.47 -7.17 0.10
CA LEU A 207 -13.02 -8.28 0.95
C LEU A 207 -13.85 -8.39 2.23
N GLU A 208 -14.20 -7.26 2.85
CA GLU A 208 -15.05 -7.22 4.04
C GLU A 208 -16.39 -7.90 3.82
N ALA A 209 -17.03 -7.63 2.68
CA ALA A 209 -18.32 -8.22 2.33
C ALA A 209 -18.24 -9.76 2.22
N ILE A 210 -17.12 -10.29 1.70
CA ILE A 210 -16.86 -11.73 1.62
C ILE A 210 -16.65 -12.32 3.01
N VAL A 211 -15.83 -11.68 3.84
CA VAL A 211 -15.52 -12.17 5.20
C VAL A 211 -16.72 -12.06 6.13
N ARG A 212 -17.62 -11.09 5.92
CA ARG A 212 -18.86 -10.95 6.71
C ARG A 212 -20.00 -11.84 6.26
N ASP A 213 -19.93 -12.42 5.06
CA ASP A 213 -20.98 -13.26 4.51
C ASP A 213 -21.38 -14.34 5.53
N PRO A 214 -22.66 -14.39 5.99
CA PRO A 214 -23.10 -15.40 6.95
C PRO A 214 -23.05 -16.82 6.39
N ALA A 215 -22.99 -16.97 5.06
CA ALA A 215 -22.86 -18.26 4.37
C ALA A 215 -21.39 -18.65 4.09
N ARG A 216 -20.41 -17.87 4.57
CA ARG A 216 -19.00 -18.24 4.45
C ARG A 216 -18.71 -19.59 5.07
N VAL A 217 -17.78 -20.33 4.47
CA VAL A 217 -17.28 -21.60 4.97
C VAL A 217 -15.75 -21.57 4.99
N PRO A 218 -15.09 -22.24 5.95
CA PRO A 218 -13.64 -22.36 5.97
C PRO A 218 -13.08 -22.94 4.67
N GLY A 219 -11.94 -22.42 4.24
CA GLY A 219 -11.24 -22.86 3.02
C GLY A 219 -11.73 -22.21 1.73
N ALA A 220 -12.86 -21.49 1.76
CA ALA A 220 -13.43 -20.82 0.58
C ALA A 220 -13.27 -19.29 0.63
N VAL A 221 -12.88 -18.72 1.76
CA VAL A 221 -12.76 -17.26 1.92
C VAL A 221 -11.55 -16.75 1.15
N GLY A 222 -10.43 -17.47 1.18
CA GLY A 222 -9.23 -17.11 0.41
C GLY A 222 -9.50 -17.07 -1.10
N GLU A 223 -10.15 -18.11 -1.66
CA GLU A 223 -10.48 -18.17 -3.09
C GLU A 223 -11.44 -17.04 -3.51
N ARG A 224 -12.52 -16.83 -2.76
CA ARG A 224 -13.46 -15.74 -3.03
C ARG A 224 -12.84 -14.36 -2.85
N GLY A 225 -11.88 -14.24 -1.95
CA GLY A 225 -11.16 -13.02 -1.63
C GLY A 225 -9.91 -12.77 -2.49
N ALA A 226 -9.55 -13.67 -3.41
CA ALA A 226 -8.28 -13.59 -4.13
C ALA A 226 -8.11 -12.28 -4.90
N GLU A 227 -9.15 -11.84 -5.62
CA GLU A 227 -9.11 -10.58 -6.39
C GLU A 227 -8.93 -9.34 -5.48
N PRO A 228 -9.77 -9.09 -4.46
CA PRO A 228 -9.56 -7.92 -3.61
C PRO A 228 -8.28 -7.99 -2.77
N ILE A 229 -7.79 -9.18 -2.40
CA ILE A 229 -6.48 -9.33 -1.73
C ILE A 229 -5.36 -8.93 -2.69
N ALA A 230 -5.34 -9.46 -3.91
CA ALA A 230 -4.33 -9.11 -4.91
C ALA A 230 -4.30 -7.61 -5.23
N GLU A 231 -5.48 -6.96 -5.26
CA GLU A 231 -5.56 -5.52 -5.46
C GLU A 231 -5.03 -4.71 -4.26
N ILE A 232 -5.28 -5.17 -3.02
CA ILE A 232 -4.69 -4.57 -1.81
C ILE A 232 -3.17 -4.68 -1.87
N ASP A 233 -2.65 -5.87 -2.14
CA ASP A 233 -1.20 -6.14 -2.23
C ASP A 233 -0.57 -5.22 -3.28
N ARG A 234 -1.15 -5.18 -4.49
CA ARG A 234 -0.67 -4.34 -5.59
C ARG A 234 -0.62 -2.86 -5.21
N ILE A 235 -1.67 -2.32 -4.56
CA ILE A 235 -1.69 -0.92 -4.14
C ILE A 235 -0.60 -0.65 -3.09
N CYS A 236 -0.43 -1.56 -2.13
CA CYS A 236 0.60 -1.45 -1.10
C CYS A 236 2.02 -1.56 -1.67
N ASP A 237 2.23 -2.42 -2.66
CA ASP A 237 3.52 -2.64 -3.33
C ASP A 237 3.92 -1.44 -4.19
N VAL A 238 2.97 -0.89 -4.96
CA VAL A 238 3.19 0.35 -5.73
C VAL A 238 3.55 1.52 -4.81
N ASN A 239 2.98 1.55 -3.61
CA ASN A 239 3.29 2.55 -2.60
C ASN A 239 4.58 2.26 -1.81
N GLN A 240 5.25 1.14 -2.07
CA GLN A 240 6.46 0.67 -1.38
C GLN A 240 6.24 0.55 0.14
N THR A 241 5.04 0.10 0.50
CA THR A 241 4.61 -0.24 1.85
C THR A 241 3.95 -1.61 1.83
N PRO A 242 4.68 -2.68 1.44
CA PRO A 242 4.12 -4.01 1.24
C PRO A 242 3.44 -4.51 2.52
N LEU A 243 2.40 -5.33 2.37
CA LEU A 243 1.75 -5.96 3.52
C LEU A 243 2.74 -6.84 4.27
N ILE A 244 2.72 -6.76 5.59
CA ILE A 244 3.50 -7.66 6.45
C ILE A 244 2.60 -8.81 6.87
N ILE A 245 2.78 -9.96 6.21
CA ILE A 245 2.03 -11.18 6.51
C ILE A 245 2.77 -12.02 7.54
N MET A 246 2.16 -12.18 8.71
CA MET A 246 2.73 -12.95 9.82
C MET A 246 2.02 -14.29 9.95
N GLY A 247 2.73 -15.39 9.66
CA GLY A 247 2.24 -16.75 9.87
C GLY A 247 2.26 -17.16 11.34
N GLU A 248 1.13 -17.62 11.88
CA GLU A 248 1.00 -18.20 13.23
C GLU A 248 1.26 -19.71 13.21
N PHE A 249 0.75 -20.41 12.18
CA PHE A 249 0.77 -21.87 12.09
C PHE A 249 1.86 -22.43 11.16
N GLY A 250 2.75 -21.57 10.67
CA GLY A 250 3.78 -21.93 9.70
C GLY A 250 3.21 -22.04 8.29
N GLY A 251 3.76 -21.25 7.38
CA GLY A 251 3.47 -21.23 5.95
C GLY A 251 4.63 -20.56 5.24
#